data_AF-A0AAQ3N6V7-F1
#
_entry.id   AF-A0AAQ3N6V7-F1
#
_cell.length_a   1.000
_cell.length_b   1.000
_cell.length_c   1.000
_cell.angle_alpha   90.00
_cell.angle_beta   90.00
_cell.angle_gamma   90.00
#
_symmetry.space_group_name_H-M   'P 1'
#
loop_
_entity.id
_entity.type
_entity.pdbx_description
1 polymer ?
#
loop_
_entity_poly.entity_id
_entity_poly.type
_entity_poly.pdbx_seq_one_letter_code
_entity_poly.pdbx_strand_id
1 'polypeptide(L)'
;MHSHLNHLSCNLCRGLLEFAEERPLGKSGLHWLKIHLTNLYVGDIEKLSYDERLAFVENRLHDIFDYVDNLINGYQWWLGAKDPFQCLAACINLPEAIEALQQAESRFGFLLVISTRQQFNWSSLQTS
;
A
#
# COMPACT_ATOMS: atom_id res chain seq x y z
N MET A 1 9.33 5.43 24.76
CA MET A 1 8.34 4.85 23.82
C MET A 1 7.26 4.14 24.61
N HIS A 2 6.01 4.18 24.17
CA HIS A 2 4.91 3.46 24.80
C HIS A 2 5.13 1.94 24.66
N SER A 3 4.96 1.18 25.74
CA SER A 3 5.32 -0.24 25.83
C SER A 3 4.42 -1.18 25.02
N HIS A 4 3.16 -0.78 24.79
CA HIS A 4 2.14 -1.67 24.21
C HIS A 4 1.79 -1.39 22.75
N LEU A 5 1.87 -0.13 22.32
CA LEU A 5 1.53 0.30 20.96
C LEU A 5 2.60 1.26 20.48
N ASN A 6 3.46 0.78 19.59
CA ASN A 6 4.50 1.56 18.96
C ASN A 6 4.89 0.91 17.62
N HIS A 7 5.57 1.68 16.79
CA HIS A 7 5.92 1.29 15.42
C HIS A 7 7.12 0.34 15.31
N LEU A 8 7.85 0.10 16.39
CA LEU A 8 8.94 -0.89 16.44
C LEU A 8 8.44 -2.27 16.87
N SER A 9 7.15 -2.38 17.20
CA SER A 9 6.52 -3.61 17.66
C SER A 9 6.15 -4.54 16.48
N CYS A 10 5.30 -5.53 16.74
CA CYS A 10 4.92 -6.58 15.80
C CYS A 10 4.19 -6.05 14.56
N ASN A 11 4.04 -6.94 13.56
CA ASN A 11 3.35 -6.65 12.30
C ASN A 11 1.94 -6.05 12.50
N LEU A 12 1.19 -6.53 13.50
CA LEU A 12 -0.12 -5.97 13.85
C LEU A 12 -0.02 -4.49 14.27
N CYS A 13 0.88 -4.16 15.19
CA CYS A 13 1.06 -2.76 15.62
C CYS A 13 1.49 -1.86 14.46
N ARG A 14 2.35 -2.34 13.57
CA ARG A 14 2.78 -1.59 12.38
C ARG A 14 1.65 -1.44 11.35
N GLY A 15 0.82 -2.47 11.18
CA GLY A 15 -0.38 -2.45 10.34
C GLY A 15 -1.44 -1.46 10.81
N LEU A 16 -1.51 -1.19 12.12
CA LEU A 16 -2.49 -0.28 12.73
C LEU A 16 -2.08 1.19 12.75
N LEU A 17 -0.79 1.49 12.58
CA LEU A 17 -0.26 2.85 12.74
C LEU A 17 -0.09 3.54 11.40
N GLU A 18 -0.54 4.79 11.33
CA GLU A 18 -0.52 5.64 10.14
C GLU A 18 0.25 6.94 10.43
N PHE A 19 0.70 7.63 9.38
CA PHE A 19 1.23 8.97 9.55
C PHE A 19 0.11 9.95 9.87
N ALA A 20 0.31 10.83 10.86
CA ALA A 20 -0.66 11.87 11.19
C ALA A 20 -0.70 13.00 10.15
N GLU A 21 0.41 13.22 9.45
CA GLU A 21 0.51 14.19 8.36
C GLU A 21 0.44 13.47 7.02
N GLU A 22 -0.56 13.83 6.23
CA GLU A 22 -0.79 13.26 4.91
C GLU A 22 -0.02 14.04 3.84
N ARG A 23 0.36 13.36 2.76
CA ARG A 23 1.02 13.99 1.60
C ARG A 23 0.43 13.44 0.30
N PRO A 24 0.29 14.28 -0.74
CA PRO A 24 -0.21 13.80 -2.03
C PRO A 24 0.71 12.72 -2.58
N LEU A 25 0.12 11.59 -2.95
CA LEU A 25 0.85 10.40 -3.40
C LEU A 25 1.50 10.63 -4.78
N GLY A 26 0.74 11.20 -5.72
CA GLY A 26 1.15 11.36 -7.11
C GLY A 26 1.42 10.03 -7.84
N LYS A 27 1.88 10.11 -9.09
CA LYS A 27 2.19 8.93 -9.92
C LYS A 27 3.32 8.09 -9.34
N SER A 28 4.36 8.76 -8.85
CA SER A 28 5.52 8.10 -8.23
C SER A 28 5.14 7.40 -6.94
N GLY A 29 4.34 8.03 -6.06
CA GLY A 29 3.90 7.38 -4.84
C GLY A 29 3.03 6.15 -5.10
N LEU A 30 2.16 6.17 -6.12
CA LEU A 30 1.35 5.00 -6.47
C LEU A 30 2.23 3.83 -6.95
N HIS A 31 3.23 4.11 -7.78
CA HIS A 31 4.23 3.12 -8.19
C HIS A 31 4.93 2.50 -6.98
N TRP A 32 5.37 3.32 -6.04
CA TRP A 32 6.05 2.85 -4.84
C TRP A 32 5.15 2.14 -3.84
N LEU A 33 3.86 2.50 -3.76
CA LEU A 33 2.86 1.77 -2.98
C LEU A 33 2.69 0.33 -3.51
N LYS A 34 2.66 0.16 -4.83
CA LYS A 34 2.61 -1.17 -5.47
C LYS A 34 3.87 -1.98 -5.16
N ILE A 35 5.06 -1.38 -5.29
CA ILE A 35 6.32 -2.05 -4.91
C ILE A 35 6.32 -2.40 -3.41
N HIS A 36 5.84 -1.51 -2.54
CA HIS A 36 5.75 -1.78 -1.11
C HIS A 36 4.89 -2.99 -0.82
N LEU A 37 3.76 -3.14 -1.49
CA LEU A 37 2.89 -4.30 -1.36
C LEU A 37 3.64 -5.61 -1.66
N THR A 38 4.48 -5.64 -2.71
CA THR A 38 5.32 -6.82 -3.01
C THR A 38 6.36 -7.12 -1.93
N ASN A 39 6.93 -6.07 -1.32
CA ASN A 39 7.90 -6.21 -0.22
C ASN A 39 7.25 -6.75 1.06
N LEU A 40 5.94 -6.61 1.24
CA LEU A 40 5.22 -7.15 2.40
C LEU A 40 4.81 -8.61 2.19
N TYR A 41 4.60 -9.02 0.93
CA TYR A 41 4.16 -10.37 0.61
C TYR A 41 5.29 -11.40 0.77
N VAL A 42 6.53 -11.04 0.41
CA VAL A 42 7.80 -11.80 0.45
C VAL A 42 7.70 -13.31 0.15
N GLY A 43 8.36 -13.69 -0.94
CA GLY A 43 8.59 -15.05 -1.43
C GLY A 43 9.57 -14.94 -2.59
N ASP A 44 9.37 -15.65 -3.69
CA ASP A 44 10.20 -15.45 -4.90
C ASP A 44 10.05 -14.06 -5.55
N ILE A 45 9.05 -13.27 -5.12
CA ILE A 45 8.76 -11.92 -5.60
C ILE A 45 9.88 -10.93 -5.26
N GLU A 46 10.62 -11.14 -4.15
CA GLU A 46 11.71 -10.24 -3.77
C GLU A 46 12.90 -10.29 -4.75
N LYS A 47 13.01 -11.36 -5.54
CA LYS A 47 14.08 -11.54 -6.53
C LYS A 47 13.74 -10.87 -7.87
N LEU A 48 12.48 -10.49 -8.05
CA LEU A 48 11.98 -9.86 -9.26
C LEU A 48 12.46 -8.41 -9.37
N SER A 49 12.63 -7.95 -10.60
CA SER A 49 12.83 -6.53 -10.94
C SER A 49 11.62 -5.68 -10.54
N TYR A 50 11.79 -4.35 -10.48
CA TYR A 50 10.68 -3.48 -10.13
C TYR A 50 9.51 -3.59 -11.11
N ASP A 51 9.75 -3.72 -12.41
CA ASP A 51 8.69 -3.86 -13.41
C ASP A 51 7.91 -5.18 -13.24
N GLU A 52 8.61 -6.28 -12.95
CA GLU A 52 7.98 -7.57 -12.67
C GLU A 52 7.16 -7.54 -11.36
N ARG A 53 7.64 -6.82 -10.34
CA ARG A 53 6.90 -6.60 -9.09
C ARG A 53 5.63 -5.77 -9.32
N LEU A 54 5.70 -4.75 -10.16
CA LEU A 54 4.50 -4.00 -10.55
C LEU A 54 3.51 -4.89 -11.26
N ALA A 55 3.96 -5.64 -12.28
CA ALA A 55 3.11 -6.56 -13.02
C ALA A 55 2.47 -7.62 -12.11
N PHE A 56 3.20 -8.11 -11.10
CA PHE A 56 2.65 -9.01 -10.09
C PHE A 56 1.46 -8.39 -9.34
N VAL A 57 1.56 -7.12 -8.93
CA VAL A 57 0.45 -6.41 -8.25
C VAL A 57 -0.70 -6.10 -9.21
N GLU A 58 -0.41 -5.65 -10.44
CA GLU A 58 -1.43 -5.37 -11.47
C GLU A 58 -2.30 -6.61 -11.73
N ASN A 59 -1.67 -7.77 -11.88
CA ASN A 59 -2.36 -9.05 -12.10
C ASN A 59 -3.23 -9.51 -10.92
N ARG A 60 -3.07 -8.87 -9.75
CA ARG A 60 -3.80 -9.17 -8.50
C ARG A 60 -4.74 -8.06 -8.06
N LEU A 61 -4.87 -6.97 -8.85
CA LEU A 61 -5.77 -5.87 -8.47
C LEU A 61 -7.21 -6.32 -8.24
N HIS A 62 -7.69 -7.28 -9.03
CA HIS A 62 -9.04 -7.82 -8.84
C HIS A 62 -9.20 -8.50 -7.47
N ASP A 63 -8.23 -9.33 -7.07
CA ASP A 63 -8.24 -10.01 -5.78
C ASP A 63 -8.15 -8.99 -4.62
N ILE A 64 -7.36 -7.92 -4.79
CA ILE A 64 -7.21 -6.84 -3.81
C ILE A 64 -8.52 -6.05 -3.67
N PHE A 65 -9.20 -5.77 -4.78
CA PHE A 65 -10.45 -5.01 -4.78
C PHE A 65 -11.61 -5.83 -4.21
N ASP A 66 -11.70 -7.12 -4.54
CA ASP A 66 -12.72 -8.02 -3.99
C ASP A 66 -12.68 -8.09 -2.45
N TYR A 67 -11.49 -8.03 -1.84
CA TYR A 67 -11.39 -7.98 -0.38
C TYR A 67 -12.05 -6.72 0.22
N VAL A 68 -11.85 -5.55 -0.41
CA VAL A 68 -12.41 -4.29 0.09
C VAL A 68 -13.94 -4.29 0.04
N ASP A 69 -14.50 -4.92 -0.99
CA ASP A 69 -15.95 -5.04 -1.16
C ASP A 69 -16.56 -6.17 -0.30
N ASN A 70 -15.79 -7.23 0.00
CA ASN A 70 -16.26 -8.43 0.68
C ASN A 70 -15.40 -8.80 1.92
N LEU A 71 -15.30 -7.92 2.92
CA LEU A 71 -14.43 -8.13 4.10
C LEU A 71 -14.55 -9.50 4.82
N ILE A 72 -15.74 -10.13 4.82
CA ILE A 72 -15.99 -11.38 5.55
C ILE A 72 -15.78 -12.63 4.68
N ASN A 73 -16.13 -12.57 3.39
CA ASN A 73 -16.19 -13.74 2.50
C ASN A 73 -15.27 -13.63 1.27
N GLY A 74 -14.65 -12.48 1.06
CA GLY A 74 -13.76 -12.21 -0.05
C GLY A 74 -12.45 -12.98 0.08
N TYR A 75 -11.73 -13.06 -1.04
CA TYR A 75 -10.46 -13.78 -1.07
C TYR A 75 -9.41 -13.07 -0.19
N GLN A 76 -9.05 -13.69 0.93
CA GLN A 76 -8.14 -13.11 1.94
C GLN A 76 -6.66 -13.26 1.55
N TRP A 77 -6.30 -12.78 0.35
CA TRP A 77 -4.97 -12.93 -0.23
C TRP A 77 -3.84 -12.42 0.69
N TRP A 78 -4.08 -11.33 1.40
CA TRP A 78 -3.14 -10.71 2.34
C TRP A 78 -2.71 -11.64 3.48
N LEU A 79 -3.47 -12.69 3.81
CA LEU A 79 -3.07 -13.69 4.82
C LEU A 79 -1.84 -14.51 4.40
N GLY A 80 -1.58 -14.62 3.10
CA GLY A 80 -0.41 -15.32 2.57
C GLY A 80 0.89 -14.50 2.64
N ALA A 81 0.81 -13.23 3.05
CA ALA A 81 1.97 -12.34 3.10
C ALA A 81 2.86 -12.63 4.32
N LYS A 82 4.17 -12.37 4.19
CA LYS A 82 5.10 -12.35 5.33
C LYS A 82 4.67 -11.34 6.40
N ASP A 83 4.14 -10.21 5.98
CA ASP A 83 3.73 -9.10 6.83
C ASP A 83 2.22 -8.80 6.67
N PRO A 84 1.31 -9.69 7.12
CA PRO A 84 -0.09 -9.72 6.69
C PRO A 84 -0.92 -8.48 7.05
N PHE A 85 -0.79 -7.92 8.25
CA PHE A 85 -1.57 -6.72 8.63
C PHE A 85 -1.08 -5.44 7.96
N GLN A 86 0.21 -5.34 7.68
CA GLN A 86 0.73 -4.24 6.84
C GLN A 86 0.30 -4.44 5.38
N CYS A 87 0.28 -5.68 4.89
CA CYS A 87 -0.18 -6.00 3.54
C CYS A 87 -1.66 -5.64 3.39
N LEU A 88 -2.47 -5.99 4.39
CA LEU A 88 -3.87 -5.58 4.50
C LEU A 88 -4.04 -4.06 4.45
N ALA A 89 -3.27 -3.31 5.26
CA ALA A 89 -3.32 -1.85 5.23
C ALA A 89 -2.98 -1.27 3.85
N ALA A 90 -1.99 -1.85 3.15
CA ALA A 90 -1.66 -1.47 1.78
C ALA A 90 -2.76 -1.83 0.77
N CYS A 91 -3.41 -2.99 0.93
CA CYS A 91 -4.55 -3.43 0.10
C CYS A 91 -5.75 -2.48 0.24
N ILE A 92 -6.02 -1.98 1.45
CA ILE A 92 -7.09 -1.00 1.70
C ILE A 92 -6.81 0.35 1.01
N ASN A 93 -5.55 0.80 0.98
CA ASN A 93 -5.18 2.09 0.38
C ASN A 93 -5.10 2.08 -1.15
N LEU A 94 -4.79 0.93 -1.74
CA LEU A 94 -4.47 0.86 -3.15
C LEU A 94 -5.64 1.27 -4.07
N PRO A 95 -6.90 0.83 -3.84
CA PRO A 95 -8.04 1.28 -4.64
C PRO A 95 -8.24 2.80 -4.56
N GLU A 96 -8.27 3.35 -3.35
CA GLU A 96 -8.46 4.80 -3.11
C GLU A 96 -7.36 5.61 -3.82
N ALA A 97 -6.11 5.13 -3.77
CA ALA A 97 -4.99 5.77 -4.45
C ALA A 97 -5.10 5.73 -5.99
N ILE A 98 -5.59 4.63 -6.56
CA ILE A 98 -5.79 4.48 -8.01
C ILE A 98 -6.92 5.41 -8.49
N GLU A 99 -8.07 5.38 -7.80
CA GLU A 99 -9.22 6.22 -8.12
C GLU A 99 -8.88 7.71 -8.03
N ALA A 100 -8.19 8.12 -6.97
CA ALA A 100 -7.77 9.50 -6.79
C ALA A 100 -6.82 9.97 -7.91
N LEU A 101 -5.89 9.12 -8.37
CA LEU A 101 -4.99 9.46 -9.48
C LEU A 101 -5.76 9.60 -10.81
N GLN A 102 -6.70 8.70 -11.10
CA GLN A 102 -7.54 8.78 -12.29
C GLN A 102 -8.41 10.06 -12.29
N GLN A 103 -8.97 10.42 -11.14
CA GLN A 103 -9.73 11.65 -10.99
C GLN A 103 -8.86 12.90 -11.17
N ALA A 104 -7.65 12.91 -10.61
CA ALA A 104 -6.69 14.01 -10.76
C ALA A 104 -6.23 14.21 -12.22
N GLU A 105 -6.13 13.14 -13.01
CA GLU A 105 -5.85 13.25 -14.45
C GLU A 105 -7.04 13.78 -15.25
N SER A 106 -8.26 13.46 -14.82
CA SER A 106 -9.50 13.93 -15.46
C SER A 106 -9.86 15.39 -15.17
N ARG A 107 -9.33 15.96 -14.07
CA ARG A 107 -9.62 17.32 -13.61
C ARG A 107 -8.32 18.08 -13.42
N PHE A 108 -7.98 18.97 -14.35
CA PHE A 108 -6.93 19.96 -14.19
C PHE A 108 -7.11 20.72 -12.84
N GLY A 109 -6.34 20.34 -11.81
CA GLY A 109 -6.09 21.18 -10.63
C GLY A 109 -6.89 20.93 -9.35
N PHE A 110 -7.05 19.69 -8.88
CA PHE A 110 -7.36 19.45 -7.46
C PHE A 110 -6.26 18.64 -6.79
N LEU A 111 -5.61 19.22 -5.78
CA LEU A 111 -4.72 18.51 -4.86
C LEU A 111 -5.58 17.51 -4.06
N LEU A 112 -5.53 16.24 -4.44
CA LEU A 112 -6.03 15.15 -3.60
C LEU A 112 -4.89 14.67 -2.71
N VAL A 113 -5.08 14.88 -1.42
CA VAL A 113 -4.23 14.40 -0.35
C VAL A 113 -4.67 12.96 -0.08
N ILE A 114 -3.80 11.99 -0.37
CA ILE A 114 -4.06 10.58 -0.04
C ILE A 114 -3.29 10.31 1.24
N SER A 115 -3.98 9.90 2.29
CA SER A 115 -3.38 9.41 3.52
C SER A 115 -2.68 8.09 3.23
N THR A 116 -1.35 8.08 3.10
CA THR A 116 -0.63 6.80 3.00
C THR A 116 -0.54 6.17 4.38
N ARG A 117 -1.37 5.14 4.63
CA ARG A 117 -1.58 4.49 5.94
C ARG A 117 -0.50 3.50 6.38
N GLN A 118 0.76 3.70 6.02
CA GLN A 118 1.86 2.82 6.46
C GLN A 118 3.16 3.60 6.51
N GLN A 119 4.13 3.11 7.29
CA GLN A 119 5.49 3.66 7.43
C GLN A 119 6.30 3.61 6.13
N PHE A 120 5.83 4.30 5.11
CA PHE A 120 6.58 4.57 3.91
C PHE A 120 7.63 5.62 4.26
N ASN A 121 8.92 5.26 4.17
CA ASN A 121 9.98 6.23 4.36
C ASN A 121 9.97 7.20 3.16
N TRP A 122 9.31 8.35 3.32
CA TRP A 122 9.25 9.41 2.30
C TRP A 122 10.63 9.84 1.77
N SER A 123 11.70 9.63 2.54
CA SER A 123 13.08 9.95 2.16
C SER A 123 13.54 9.22 0.90
N SER A 124 13.03 8.00 0.63
CA SER A 124 13.41 7.24 -0.57
C SER A 124 12.65 7.66 -1.84
N LEU A 125 11.68 8.59 -1.74
CA LEU A 125 10.92 9.12 -2.88
C LEU A 125 11.52 10.41 -3.45
N GLN A 126 12.44 11.05 -2.75
CA GLN A 126 13.00 12.34 -3.15
C GLN A 126 14.26 12.22 -4.02
N THR A 127 14.69 11.01 -4.35
CA THR A 127 15.86 10.74 -5.18
C THR A 127 15.50 9.75 -6.29
N SER A 128 14.91 10.23 -7.39
CA SER A 128 15.05 9.75 -8.78
C SER A 128 14.10 10.53 -9.69
#